data_AF-A0A090QFN3-F1
#
_entry.id   AF-A0A090QFN3-F1
#
_cell.length_a   1.000
_cell.length_b   1.000
_cell.length_c   1.000
_cell.angle_alpha   90.00
_cell.angle_beta   90.00
_cell.angle_gamma   90.00
#
_symmetry.space_group_name_H-M   'P 1'
#
loop_
_entity.id
_entity.type
_entity.pdbx_description
1 polymer ?
#
loop_
_entity_poly.entity_id
_entity_poly.type
_entity_poly.pdbx_seq_one_letter_code
_entity_poly.pdbx_strand_id
1 'polypeptide(L)'
;MMSALRTYVPVFKFVATFGVIYIVLSLIYYLYLQQDYNSSNYPDPVTSQVSYQTQQLLNAIGYDAQISNVPHHPSVYMYLNKNVVYRVIEGCNAISVMILFVAFVLAFAKAWKKTAFFILFGVTFIYIVNLFRLVASYY
;
A
#
# COMPACT_ATOMS: atom_id res chain seq x y z
N MET A 1 -38.79 18.79 6.99
CA MET A 1 -37.85 17.85 6.32
C MET A 1 -36.48 18.49 6.01
N MET A 2 -36.39 19.73 5.51
CA MET A 2 -35.09 20.38 5.22
C MET A 2 -34.17 20.69 6.42
N SER A 3 -34.70 20.85 7.64
CA SER A 3 -33.89 21.24 8.82
C SER A 3 -32.95 20.12 9.32
N ALA A 4 -33.36 18.85 9.20
CA ALA A 4 -32.56 17.72 9.68
C ALA A 4 -31.29 17.48 8.84
N LEU A 5 -31.35 17.75 7.53
CA LEU A 5 -30.22 17.56 6.61
C LEU A 5 -29.12 18.61 6.80
N ARG A 6 -29.45 19.82 7.29
CA ARG A 6 -28.49 20.90 7.49
C ARG A 6 -27.42 20.55 8.53
N THR A 7 -27.77 19.75 9.54
CA THR A 7 -26.85 19.27 10.58
C THR A 7 -25.75 18.35 10.02
N TYR A 8 -26.04 17.61 8.95
CA TYR A 8 -25.13 16.64 8.36
C TYR A 8 -24.32 17.17 7.17
N VAL A 9 -24.53 18.42 6.76
CA VAL A 9 -23.75 19.06 5.68
C VAL A 9 -22.24 18.93 5.86
N PRO A 10 -21.66 19.07 7.08
CA PRO A 10 -20.22 18.85 7.28
C PRO A 10 -19.79 17.41 6.98
N VAL A 11 -20.64 16.43 7.28
CA VAL A 11 -20.39 15.01 7.02
C VAL A 11 -20.43 14.74 5.52
N PHE A 12 -21.44 15.22 4.81
CA PHE A 12 -21.51 15.06 3.35
C PHE A 12 -20.35 15.74 2.64
N LYS A 13 -19.95 16.93 3.11
CA LYS A 13 -18.76 17.63 2.61
C LYS A 13 -17.50 16.77 2.81
N PHE A 14 -17.31 16.21 4.00
CA PHE A 14 -16.21 15.30 4.28
C PHE A 14 -16.21 14.10 3.35
N VAL A 15 -17.33 13.37 3.24
CA VAL A 15 -17.45 12.17 2.40
C VAL A 15 -17.15 12.49 0.95
N ALA A 16 -17.68 13.59 0.42
CA ALA A 16 -17.43 14.02 -0.95
C ALA A 16 -15.94 14.37 -1.18
N THR A 17 -15.33 15.15 -0.28
CA THR A 17 -13.91 15.51 -0.38
C THR A 17 -13.00 14.28 -0.29
N PHE A 18 -13.26 13.40 0.69
CA PHE A 18 -12.56 12.13 0.84
C PHE A 18 -12.67 11.26 -0.42
N GLY A 19 -13.90 11.09 -0.94
CA GLY A 19 -14.16 10.27 -2.12
C GLY A 19 -13.45 10.78 -3.36
N VAL A 20 -13.48 12.10 -3.61
CA VAL A 20 -12.77 12.71 -4.74
C VAL A 20 -11.27 12.49 -4.64
N ILE A 21 -10.66 12.77 -3.47
CA ILE A 21 -9.22 12.59 -3.28
C ILE A 21 -8.82 11.13 -3.44
N TYR A 22 -9.60 10.21 -2.86
CA TYR A 22 -9.36 8.78 -2.96
C TYR A 22 -9.42 8.29 -4.41
N ILE A 23 -10.44 8.70 -5.18
CA ILE A 23 -10.58 8.33 -6.59
C ILE A 23 -9.40 8.87 -7.41
N VAL A 24 -9.04 10.14 -7.22
CA VAL A 24 -7.91 10.76 -7.94
C VAL A 24 -6.60 10.03 -7.64
N LEU A 25 -6.29 9.79 -6.37
CA LEU A 25 -5.07 9.07 -5.98
C LEU A 25 -5.08 7.61 -6.47
N SER A 26 -6.24 6.95 -6.44
CA SER A 26 -6.38 5.59 -6.94
C SER A 26 -6.19 5.52 -8.46
N LEU A 27 -6.67 6.53 -9.20
CA LEU A 27 -6.44 6.64 -10.64
C LEU A 27 -4.95 6.89 -10.95
N ILE A 28 -4.29 7.76 -10.19
CA ILE A 28 -2.84 7.98 -10.31
C ILE A 28 -2.09 6.66 -10.07
N TYR A 29 -2.47 5.90 -9.05
CA TYR A 29 -1.85 4.61 -8.77
C TYR A 29 -2.14 3.58 -9.87
N TYR A 30 -3.36 3.54 -10.40
CA TYR A 30 -3.69 2.71 -11.55
C TYR A 30 -2.80 3.05 -12.76
N LEU A 31 -2.63 4.33 -13.08
CA LEU A 31 -1.75 4.78 -14.16
C LEU A 31 -0.28 4.43 -13.89
N TYR A 32 0.16 4.48 -12.63
CA TYR A 32 1.49 4.02 -12.22
C TYR A 32 1.68 2.52 -12.50
N LEU A 33 0.67 1.69 -12.25
CA LEU A 33 0.70 0.25 -12.51
C LEU A 33 0.63 -0.10 -14.00
N GLN A 34 0.01 0.75 -14.83
CA GLN A 34 -0.06 0.59 -16.28
C GLN A 34 1.26 0.88 -17.01
N GLN A 35 2.28 1.39 -16.30
CA GLN A 35 3.60 1.56 -16.91
C GLN A 35 4.18 0.21 -17.30
N ASP A 36 4.94 0.19 -18.40
CA ASP A 36 5.49 -1.05 -18.94
C ASP A 36 6.69 -1.54 -18.12
N TYR A 37 6.39 -2.26 -17.03
CA TYR A 37 7.38 -3.03 -16.28
C TYR A 37 7.63 -4.42 -16.90
N ASN A 38 7.01 -4.72 -18.06
CA ASN A 38 6.91 -6.09 -18.60
C ASN A 38 8.10 -6.56 -19.42
N SER A 39 9.12 -5.73 -19.68
CA SER A 39 10.30 -6.16 -20.43
C SER A 39 11.06 -7.32 -19.77
N SER A 40 10.76 -7.64 -18.50
CA SER A 40 11.37 -8.76 -17.75
C SER A 40 10.43 -9.48 -16.75
N ASN A 41 9.09 -9.39 -16.92
CA ASN A 41 8.12 -9.86 -15.90
C ASN A 41 8.41 -9.29 -14.50
N TYR A 42 8.89 -8.05 -14.46
CA TYR A 42 9.25 -7.38 -13.22
C TYR A 42 7.97 -6.82 -12.60
N PRO A 43 7.71 -7.06 -11.31
CA PRO A 43 6.60 -6.39 -10.61
C PRO A 43 6.86 -4.88 -10.55
N ASP A 44 5.86 -4.09 -10.17
CA ASP A 44 6.10 -2.67 -9.93
C ASP A 44 7.22 -2.46 -8.88
N PRO A 45 8.00 -1.36 -8.97
CA PRO A 45 9.08 -1.06 -8.04
C PRO A 45 8.72 -1.16 -6.56
N VAL A 46 7.49 -0.81 -6.15
CA VAL A 46 7.07 -0.92 -4.75
C VAL A 46 6.93 -2.39 -4.34
N THR A 47 6.28 -3.20 -5.18
CA THR A 47 6.13 -4.64 -4.92
C THR A 47 7.48 -5.35 -4.87
N SER A 48 8.42 -5.00 -5.76
CA SER A 48 9.79 -5.50 -5.69
C SER A 48 10.48 -5.15 -4.37
N GLN A 49 10.41 -3.86 -3.98
CA GLN A 49 11.05 -3.37 -2.76
C GLN A 49 10.47 -4.00 -1.49
N VAL A 50 9.14 -4.11 -1.40
CA VAL A 50 8.46 -4.76 -0.28
C VAL A 50 8.86 -6.24 -0.18
N SER A 51 8.97 -6.93 -1.31
CA SER A 51 9.41 -8.33 -1.35
C SER A 51 10.84 -8.48 -0.84
N TYR A 52 11.75 -7.61 -1.31
CA TYR A 52 13.14 -7.61 -0.88
C TYR A 52 13.29 -7.32 0.62
N GLN A 53 12.60 -6.32 1.16
CA GLN A 53 12.69 -6.01 2.58
C GLN A 53 12.05 -7.09 3.46
N THR A 54 10.98 -7.73 2.98
CA THR A 54 10.37 -8.88 3.66
C THR A 54 11.37 -10.05 3.72
N GLN A 55 12.09 -10.32 2.62
CA GLN A 55 13.16 -11.31 2.58
C GLN A 55 14.25 -11.00 3.61
N GLN A 56 14.71 -9.74 3.68
CA GLN A 56 15.71 -9.32 4.66
C GLN A 56 15.24 -9.55 6.10
N LEU A 57 13.98 -9.23 6.39
CA LEU A 57 13.40 -9.44 7.73
C LEU A 57 13.29 -10.93 8.09
N LEU A 58 12.86 -11.77 7.14
CA LEU A 58 12.80 -13.24 7.33
C LEU A 58 14.20 -13.85 7.55
N ASN A 59 15.20 -13.40 6.80
CA ASN A 59 16.59 -13.80 6.99
C ASN A 59 17.12 -13.36 8.37
N ALA A 60 16.76 -12.15 8.83
CA ALA A 60 17.18 -11.63 10.13
C ALA A 60 16.62 -12.43 11.32
N ILE A 61 15.45 -13.07 11.16
CA ILE A 61 14.84 -13.91 12.20
C ILE A 61 15.17 -15.41 12.05
N GLY A 62 16.06 -15.78 11.11
CA GLY A 62 16.67 -17.11 11.02
C GLY A 62 16.11 -18.05 9.94
N TYR A 63 15.28 -17.57 9.01
CA TYR A 63 14.85 -18.37 7.85
C TYR A 63 15.83 -18.27 6.69
N ASP A 64 15.91 -19.30 5.83
CA ASP A 64 16.53 -19.19 4.49
C ASP A 64 15.49 -18.63 3.50
N ALA A 65 15.39 -17.29 3.46
CA ALA A 65 14.46 -16.56 2.62
C ALA A 65 15.11 -16.11 1.31
N GLN A 66 14.48 -16.50 0.19
CA GLN A 66 14.89 -16.11 -1.15
C GLN A 66 13.70 -15.57 -1.93
N ILE A 67 13.97 -14.70 -2.90
CA ILE A 67 12.95 -14.16 -3.81
C ILE A 67 13.33 -14.39 -5.26
N SER A 68 12.33 -14.61 -6.11
CA SER A 68 12.50 -14.60 -7.56
C SER A 68 11.29 -14.00 -8.23
N ASN A 69 11.48 -13.34 -9.38
CA ASN A 69 10.36 -12.92 -10.20
C ASN A 69 9.60 -14.15 -10.71
N VAL A 70 8.29 -14.01 -10.81
CA VAL A 70 7.44 -15.04 -11.39
C VAL A 70 7.52 -14.94 -12.92
N PRO A 71 7.83 -16.03 -13.64
CA PRO A 71 7.74 -16.03 -15.09
C PRO A 71 6.33 -15.67 -15.57
N HIS A 72 6.24 -14.77 -16.55
CA HIS A 72 4.99 -14.35 -17.19
C HIS A 72 3.96 -13.66 -16.28
N HIS A 73 4.34 -13.26 -15.06
CA HIS A 73 3.45 -12.54 -14.14
C HIS A 73 4.21 -11.45 -13.37
N PRO A 74 3.65 -10.22 -13.23
CA PRO A 74 4.27 -9.11 -12.50
C PRO A 74 4.17 -9.32 -10.98
N SER A 75 4.93 -10.28 -10.46
CA SER A 75 4.85 -10.71 -9.06
C SER A 75 6.14 -11.40 -8.62
N VAL A 76 6.30 -11.57 -7.30
CA VAL A 76 7.50 -12.14 -6.70
C VAL A 76 7.16 -13.41 -5.92
N TYR A 77 7.87 -14.50 -6.17
CA TYR A 77 7.84 -15.67 -5.29
C TYR A 77 8.68 -15.41 -4.03
N MET A 78 8.12 -15.72 -2.87
CA MET A 78 8.84 -15.82 -1.59
C MET A 78 9.10 -17.29 -1.29
N TYR A 79 10.37 -17.67 -1.24
CA TYR A 79 10.83 -18.99 -0.87
C TYR A 79 11.30 -18.99 0.57
N LEU A 80 10.93 -20.01 1.33
CA LEU A 80 11.47 -20.28 2.66
C LEU A 80 11.90 -21.74 2.72
N ASN A 81 13.16 -21.99 3.08
CA ASN A 81 13.74 -23.34 3.15
C ASN A 81 13.49 -24.15 1.87
N LYS A 82 13.68 -23.52 0.70
CA LYS A 82 13.47 -24.07 -0.66
C LYS A 82 12.03 -24.34 -1.09
N ASN A 83 11.03 -24.02 -0.25
CA ASN A 83 9.61 -24.13 -0.61
C ASN A 83 9.03 -22.74 -0.92
N VAL A 84 8.22 -22.64 -1.99
CA VAL A 84 7.43 -21.43 -2.26
C VAL A 84 6.31 -21.37 -1.23
N VAL A 85 6.26 -20.30 -0.44
CA VAL A 85 5.22 -20.13 0.60
C VAL A 85 4.10 -19.23 0.10
N TYR A 86 4.45 -18.08 -0.49
CA TYR A 86 3.46 -17.17 -1.05
C TYR A 86 4.04 -16.33 -2.18
N ARG A 87 3.14 -15.75 -2.96
CA ARG A 87 3.46 -14.82 -4.04
C ARG A 87 3.08 -13.40 -3.61
N VAL A 88 4.04 -12.48 -3.67
CA VAL A 88 3.81 -11.05 -3.43
C VAL A 88 3.33 -10.41 -4.73
N ILE A 89 2.16 -9.79 -4.68
CA ILE A 89 1.52 -9.07 -5.80
C ILE A 89 1.29 -7.60 -5.41
N GLU A 90 0.77 -6.79 -6.33
CA GLU A 90 0.42 -5.38 -6.07
C GLU A 90 -0.48 -5.19 -4.84
N GLY A 91 -1.44 -6.08 -4.62
CA GLY A 91 -2.29 -6.06 -3.41
C GLY A 91 -1.54 -6.29 -2.07
N CYS A 92 -0.31 -6.77 -2.12
CA CYS A 92 0.52 -7.06 -0.95
C CYS A 92 1.40 -5.87 -0.52
N ASN A 93 1.57 -4.85 -1.36
CA ASN A 93 2.51 -3.74 -1.10
C ASN A 93 1.93 -2.60 -0.21
N ALA A 94 0.65 -2.68 0.14
CA ALA A 94 -0.10 -1.74 0.98
C ALA A 94 -0.33 -0.32 0.43
N ILE A 95 -0.01 -0.04 -0.85
CA ILE A 95 -0.21 1.29 -1.43
C ILE A 95 -1.68 1.71 -1.43
N SER A 96 -2.62 0.81 -1.73
CA SER A 96 -4.05 1.13 -1.65
C SER A 96 -4.50 1.55 -0.24
N VAL A 97 -3.92 0.94 0.80
CA VAL A 97 -4.20 1.29 2.20
C VAL A 97 -3.59 2.65 2.54
N MET A 98 -2.39 2.95 2.06
CA MET A 98 -1.76 4.26 2.21
C MET A 98 -2.57 5.36 1.52
N ILE A 99 -3.06 5.11 0.31
CA ILE A 99 -3.93 6.04 -0.44
C ILE A 99 -5.21 6.32 0.35
N LEU A 100 -5.85 5.27 0.87
CA LEU A 100 -7.03 5.40 1.72
C LEU A 100 -6.76 6.28 2.95
N PHE A 101 -5.66 6.04 3.64
CA PHE A 101 -5.22 6.82 4.80
C PHE A 101 -4.95 8.29 4.43
N VAL A 102 -4.18 8.53 3.36
CA VAL A 102 -3.84 9.88 2.89
C VAL A 102 -5.11 10.65 2.50
N ALA A 103 -6.03 10.03 1.76
CA ALA A 103 -7.30 10.63 1.39
C ALA A 103 -8.13 11.02 2.62
N PHE A 104 -8.18 10.14 3.62
CA PHE A 104 -8.89 10.39 4.89
C PHE A 104 -8.29 11.58 5.63
N VAL A 105 -6.97 11.62 5.78
CA VAL A 105 -6.27 12.71 6.49
C VAL A 105 -6.45 14.04 5.77
N LEU A 106 -6.31 14.06 4.44
CA LEU A 106 -6.48 15.27 3.64
C LEU A 106 -7.90 15.82 3.72
N ALA A 107 -8.92 14.96 3.80
CA ALA A 107 -10.31 15.40 3.96
C ALA A 107 -10.57 16.10 5.31
N PHE A 108 -9.71 15.93 6.32
CA PHE A 108 -9.75 16.63 7.62
C PHE A 108 -8.69 17.73 7.77
N ALA A 109 -7.87 17.98 6.74
CA ALA A 109 -6.73 18.87 6.84
C ALA A 109 -7.16 20.32 7.14
N LYS A 110 -6.76 20.84 8.30
CA LYS A 110 -6.93 22.25 8.67
C LYS A 110 -5.62 23.05 8.64
N ALA A 111 -4.48 22.37 8.80
CA ALA A 111 -3.16 23.00 8.86
C ALA A 111 -2.13 22.17 8.08
N TRP A 112 -1.57 22.74 7.01
CA TRP A 112 -0.72 22.04 6.05
C TRP A 112 0.51 21.37 6.67
N LYS A 113 1.27 22.08 7.53
CA LYS A 113 2.48 21.52 8.15
C LYS A 113 2.20 20.30 9.03
N LYS A 114 1.20 20.41 9.92
CA LYS A 114 0.82 19.29 10.82
C LYS A 114 0.28 18.11 10.03
N THR A 115 -0.51 18.38 9.00
CA THR A 115 -1.08 17.35 8.11
C THR A 115 0.03 16.60 7.36
N ALA A 116 1.02 17.31 6.82
CA ALA A 116 2.14 16.69 6.10
C ALA A 116 2.96 15.75 7.00
N PHE A 117 3.31 16.18 8.22
CA PHE A 117 4.00 15.30 9.17
C PHE A 117 3.13 14.09 9.56
N PHE A 118 1.83 14.30 9.80
CA PHE A 118 0.92 13.20 10.13
C PHE A 118 0.82 12.17 9.00
N ILE A 119 0.74 12.63 7.74
CA ILE A 119 0.77 11.77 6.57
C ILE A 119 2.09 10.99 6.50
N LEU A 120 3.22 11.67 6.65
CA LEU A 120 4.54 11.06 6.57
C LEU A 120 4.68 9.93 7.61
N PHE A 121 4.45 10.22 8.89
CA PHE A 121 4.55 9.22 9.95
C PHE A 121 3.54 8.09 9.77
N GLY A 122 2.30 8.39 9.37
CA GLY A 122 1.27 7.38 9.16
C GLY A 122 1.58 6.45 7.98
N VAL A 123 2.05 6.98 6.86
CA VAL A 123 2.47 6.18 5.70
C VAL A 123 3.67 5.30 6.05
N THR A 124 4.69 5.85 6.72
CA THR A 124 5.84 5.07 7.20
C THR A 124 5.40 3.97 8.14
N PHE A 125 4.49 4.25 9.07
CA PHE A 125 3.96 3.26 10.00
C PHE A 125 3.20 2.14 9.27
N ILE A 126 2.29 2.48 8.35
CA ILE A 126 1.56 1.51 7.52
C ILE A 126 2.53 0.62 6.74
N TYR A 127 3.59 1.20 6.18
CA TYR A 127 4.61 0.44 5.45
C TYR A 127 5.32 -0.59 6.34
N ILE A 128 5.77 -0.16 7.52
CA ILE A 128 6.44 -1.05 8.49
C ILE A 128 5.50 -2.18 8.91
N VAL A 129 4.25 -1.86 9.27
CA VAL A 129 3.24 -2.86 9.63
C VAL A 129 2.98 -3.82 8.47
N ASN A 130 3.00 -3.34 7.22
CA ASN A 130 2.87 -4.19 6.05
C ASN A 130 4.00 -5.22 5.92
N LEU A 131 5.24 -4.84 6.17
CA LEU A 131 6.37 -5.79 6.18
C LEU A 131 6.15 -6.88 7.24
N PHE A 132 5.76 -6.49 8.45
CA PHE A 132 5.44 -7.46 9.52
C PHE A 132 4.24 -8.35 9.15
N ARG A 133 3.22 -7.83 8.49
CA ARG A 133 2.09 -8.61 7.99
C ARG A 133 2.53 -9.71 7.03
N LEU A 134 3.43 -9.39 6.10
CA LEU A 134 3.94 -10.37 5.13
C LEU A 134 4.79 -11.45 5.82
N VAL A 135 5.63 -11.06 6.78
CA VAL A 135 6.37 -12.02 7.61
C VAL A 135 5.42 -12.91 8.42
N ALA A 136 4.37 -12.33 9.02
CA ALA A 136 3.40 -13.07 9.81
C ALA A 136 2.55 -14.03 8.96
N SER A 137 2.33 -13.75 7.67
CA SER A 137 1.57 -14.60 6.75
C SER A 137 2.25 -15.94 6.44
N TYR A 138 3.50 -16.14 6.90
CA TYR A 138 4.18 -17.43 6.89
C TYR A 138 3.73 -18.37 8.03
N TYR A 139 3.38 -17.82 9.20
CA TYR A 139 2.98 -18.59 10.38
C TYR A 139 1.51 -19.00 10.32
#